data_AF-A0A2M8NEZ4-F1
#
_entry.id   AF-A0A2M8NEZ4-F1
#
_cell.length_a   1.000
_cell.length_b   1.000
_cell.length_c   1.000
_cell.angle_alpha   90.00
_cell.angle_beta   90.00
_cell.angle_gamma   90.00
#
_symmetry.space_group_name_H-M   'P 1'
#
loop_
_entity.id
_entity.type
_entity.pdbx_description
1 polymer ?
#
loop_
_entity_poly.entity_id
_entity_poly.type
_entity_poly.pdbx_seq_one_letter_code
_entity_poly.pdbx_strand_id
1 'polypeptide(L)'
;LARIAGANADFTADARQYAADYYTLPDAPGTTLDMTVTLDPEARLIPSGDNPTPFFYSNRADMSNTRLTRAFDLSSVDAAALEYDLWFHIERDWDYGYVMISADDGVTWEIQSTERTTTRDPHRTAYGAGYSG
;
A
#
# COMPACT_ATOMS: atom_id res chain seq x y z
N LEU A 1 -3.02 -13.89 17.84
CA LEU A 1 -3.95 -14.36 18.90
C LEU A 1 -3.61 -13.63 20.19
N ALA A 2 -4.50 -12.77 20.71
CA ALA A 2 -4.30 -12.14 22.02
C ALA A 2 -5.13 -12.89 23.07
N ARG A 3 -4.53 -13.23 24.22
CA ARG A 3 -5.21 -13.86 25.37
C ARG A 3 -5.18 -12.91 26.56
N ILE A 4 -6.34 -12.58 27.09
CA ILE A 4 -6.47 -11.71 28.26
C ILE A 4 -7.08 -12.56 29.37
N ALA A 5 -6.36 -12.71 30.49
CA ALA A 5 -6.76 -13.52 31.64
C ALA A 5 -6.99 -12.61 32.85
N GLY A 6 -8.26 -12.43 33.21
CA GLY A 6 -8.66 -11.82 34.48
C GLY A 6 -9.24 -12.89 35.39
N ALA A 7 -9.05 -12.75 36.70
CA ALA A 7 -9.28 -13.79 37.73
C ALA A 7 -10.68 -14.43 37.80
N ASN A 8 -11.64 -14.14 36.91
CA ASN A 8 -12.91 -14.87 36.78
C ASN A 8 -13.42 -15.04 35.32
N ALA A 9 -12.62 -14.76 34.29
CA ALA A 9 -12.94 -15.12 32.91
C ALA A 9 -11.68 -15.10 32.03
N ASP A 10 -11.30 -16.27 31.52
CA ASP A 10 -10.36 -16.36 30.40
C ASP A 10 -11.13 -16.07 29.10
N PHE A 11 -10.66 -15.10 28.32
CA PHE A 11 -11.12 -14.96 26.94
C PHE A 11 -9.95 -14.91 25.97
N THR A 12 -10.18 -15.45 24.78
CA THR A 12 -9.23 -15.44 23.67
C THR A 12 -9.89 -14.74 22.50
N ALA A 13 -9.17 -13.83 21.86
CA ALA A 13 -9.66 -13.11 20.70
C ALA A 13 -8.55 -12.96 19.65
N ASP A 14 -8.96 -12.84 18.40
CA ASP A 14 -8.09 -12.42 17.31
C ASP A 14 -8.09 -10.89 17.23
N ALA A 15 -6.88 -10.33 17.17
CA ALA A 15 -6.69 -8.91 16.95
C ALA A 15 -6.39 -8.65 15.47
N ARG A 16 -6.92 -7.56 14.93
CA ARG A 16 -6.63 -7.19 13.54
C ARG A 16 -5.27 -6.50 13.48
N GLN A 17 -4.45 -6.95 12.54
CA GLN A 17 -3.16 -6.31 12.29
C GLN A 17 -3.39 -4.84 11.88
N TYR A 18 -2.67 -3.92 12.54
CA TYR A 18 -2.78 -2.47 12.37
C TYR A 18 -4.12 -1.85 12.81
N ALA A 19 -4.89 -2.52 13.67
CA ALA A 19 -6.10 -1.95 14.28
C ALA A 19 -5.93 -1.74 15.79
N ALA A 20 -6.87 -0.98 16.36
CA ALA A 20 -7.12 -0.98 17.79
C ALA A 20 -8.31 -1.88 18.08
N ASP A 21 -8.12 -2.85 18.97
CA ASP A 21 -9.19 -3.72 19.47
C ASP A 21 -9.47 -3.37 20.94
N TYR A 22 -10.75 -3.17 21.26
CA TYR A 22 -11.21 -2.75 22.58
C TYR A 22 -11.97 -3.89 23.24
N TYR A 23 -11.63 -4.18 24.49
CA TYR A 23 -12.27 -5.22 25.29
C TYR A 23 -12.80 -4.61 26.59
N THR A 24 -14.08 -4.85 26.87
CA THR A 24 -14.69 -4.44 28.14
C THR A 24 -14.44 -5.52 29.18
N LEU A 25 -13.85 -5.13 30.31
CA LEU A 25 -13.67 -6.00 31.46
C LEU A 25 -14.80 -5.79 32.47
N PRO A 26 -15.29 -6.86 33.13
CA PRO A 26 -16.23 -6.70 34.24
C PRO A 26 -15.55 -5.94 35.39
N ASP A 27 -16.35 -5.15 36.11
CA ASP A 27 -15.88 -4.36 37.24
C ASP A 27 -15.35 -5.27 38.36
N ALA A 28 -14.06 -5.20 38.63
CA ALA A 28 -13.34 -6.13 39.49
C ALA A 28 -12.31 -5.39 40.38
N PRO A 29 -12.79 -4.56 41.33
CA PRO A 29 -11.92 -3.76 42.18
C PRO A 29 -10.97 -4.64 43.01
N GLY A 30 -9.68 -4.28 43.00
CA GLY A 30 -8.64 -5.00 43.74
C GLY A 30 -8.13 -6.28 43.06
N THR A 31 -8.49 -6.54 41.80
CA THR A 31 -7.95 -7.66 41.02
C THR A 31 -6.79 -7.23 40.12
N THR A 32 -5.84 -8.15 39.92
CA THR A 32 -4.78 -8.00 38.93
C THR A 32 -5.25 -8.57 37.58
N LEU A 33 -4.98 -7.82 36.51
CA LEU A 33 -5.20 -8.28 35.14
C LEU A 33 -3.90 -8.87 34.60
N ASP A 34 -3.92 -10.15 34.21
CA ASP A 34 -2.81 -10.79 33.53
C ASP A 34 -3.10 -10.86 32.02
N MET A 35 -2.29 -10.17 31.22
CA MET A 35 -2.46 -10.11 29.77
C MET A 35 -1.29 -10.80 29.07
N THR A 36 -1.59 -11.70 28.14
CA THR A 36 -0.60 -12.31 27.24
C THR A 36 -0.96 -11.99 25.79
N VAL A 37 -0.13 -11.19 25.14
CA VAL A 37 -0.29 -10.87 23.73
C VAL A 37 0.68 -11.72 22.91
N THR A 38 0.15 -12.51 21.98
CA THR A 38 0.98 -13.27 21.02
C THR A 38 0.75 -12.72 19.62
N LEU A 39 1.82 -12.19 19.05
CA LEU A 39 1.87 -11.60 17.71
C LEU A 39 2.95 -12.30 16.90
N ASP A 40 2.73 -12.42 15.60
CA ASP A 40 3.80 -12.79 14.69
C ASP A 40 4.83 -11.64 14.66
N PRO A 41 6.14 -11.94 14.70
CA PRO A 41 7.18 -10.90 14.68
C PRO A 41 7.23 -10.16 13.34
N GLU A 42 6.64 -10.74 12.30
CA GLU A 42 6.65 -10.22 10.94
C GLU A 42 5.24 -10.26 10.33
N ALA A 43 4.97 -9.26 9.52
CA ALA A 43 3.70 -9.04 8.85
C ALA A 43 3.93 -8.95 7.34
N ARG A 44 3.19 -9.70 6.55
CA ARG A 44 3.23 -9.54 5.09
C ARG A 44 2.56 -8.22 4.72
N LEU A 45 3.35 -7.25 4.26
CA LEU A 45 2.85 -5.91 3.87
C LEU A 45 2.12 -5.91 2.52
N ILE A 46 2.60 -6.71 1.56
CA ILE A 46 2.01 -6.82 0.23
C ILE A 46 1.95 -8.28 -0.21
N PRO A 47 0.97 -8.68 -1.02
CA PRO A 47 0.81 -10.05 -1.50
C PRO A 47 1.72 -10.34 -2.71
N SER A 48 3.00 -9.97 -2.67
CA SER A 48 3.95 -10.08 -3.80
C SER A 48 4.46 -11.50 -4.07
N GLY A 49 3.96 -12.51 -3.34
CA GLY A 49 4.55 -13.85 -3.33
C GLY A 49 6.00 -13.85 -2.84
N ASP A 50 6.72 -14.96 -3.05
CA ASP A 50 8.13 -15.11 -2.68
C ASP A 50 9.04 -14.64 -3.82
N ASN A 51 8.73 -13.50 -4.46
CA ASN A 51 9.59 -12.94 -5.51
C ASN A 51 10.84 -12.32 -4.86
N PRO A 52 12.06 -12.84 -5.13
CA PRO A 52 13.27 -12.37 -4.49
C PRO A 52 13.79 -11.03 -5.06
N THR A 53 13.15 -10.48 -6.09
CA THR A 53 13.64 -9.29 -6.78
C THR A 53 13.28 -8.02 -5.99
N PRO A 54 14.24 -7.14 -5.67
CA PRO A 54 13.93 -5.85 -5.06
C PRO A 54 13.03 -5.02 -5.96
N PHE A 55 12.02 -4.38 -5.38
CA PHE A 55 11.08 -3.53 -6.09
C PHE A 55 10.85 -2.23 -5.33
N PHE A 56 10.31 -1.24 -6.03
CA PHE A 56 9.89 0.01 -5.43
C PHE A 56 8.50 -0.14 -4.80
N TYR A 57 8.35 0.29 -3.56
CA TYR A 57 7.08 0.30 -2.85
C TYR A 57 6.66 1.76 -2.58
N SER A 58 5.46 2.13 -3.06
CA SER A 58 4.95 3.50 -2.95
C SER A 58 4.50 3.91 -1.55
N ASN A 59 4.53 2.98 -0.59
CA ASN A 59 3.84 3.05 0.71
C ASN A 59 2.31 3.01 0.60
N ARG A 60 1.68 2.82 1.76
CA ARG A 60 0.26 3.06 2.01
C ARG A 60 0.16 4.37 2.81
N ALA A 61 -0.40 5.42 2.21
CA ALA A 61 -0.49 6.73 2.86
C ALA A 61 -1.60 7.58 2.23
N ASP A 62 -2.29 8.35 3.07
CA ASP A 62 -3.25 9.37 2.62
C ASP A 62 -2.51 10.63 2.16
N MET A 63 -3.13 11.39 1.24
CA MET A 63 -2.63 12.70 0.77
C MET A 63 -1.13 12.69 0.38
N SER A 64 -0.72 11.67 -0.37
CA SER A 64 0.68 11.41 -0.68
C SER A 64 0.95 11.47 -2.19
N ASN A 65 2.22 11.71 -2.56
CA ASN A 65 2.70 11.66 -3.94
C ASN A 65 4.10 11.01 -3.95
N THR A 66 4.12 9.69 -4.00
CA THR A 66 5.34 8.89 -4.00
C THR A 66 5.81 8.66 -5.44
N ARG A 67 7.09 8.91 -5.73
CA ARG A 67 7.65 8.80 -7.08
C ARG A 67 8.99 8.05 -7.12
N LEU A 68 9.22 7.34 -8.22
CA LEU A 68 10.52 6.82 -8.63
C LEU A 68 10.83 7.37 -10.03
N THR A 69 12.02 7.95 -10.19
CA THR A 69 12.47 8.50 -11.49
C THR A 69 13.82 7.91 -11.84
N ARG A 70 14.00 7.53 -13.11
CA ARG A 70 15.26 7.03 -13.65
C ARG A 70 15.51 7.66 -15.02
N ALA A 71 16.71 8.20 -15.22
CA ALA A 71 17.16 8.71 -16.52
C ALA A 71 17.83 7.59 -17.31
N PHE A 72 17.65 7.62 -18.63
CA PHE A 72 18.26 6.71 -19.60
C PHE A 72 18.82 7.52 -20.76
N ASP A 73 20.04 7.20 -21.21
CA ASP A 73 20.57 7.72 -22.47
C ASP A 73 20.09 6.83 -23.61
N LEU A 74 19.19 7.37 -24.44
CA LEU A 74 18.60 6.69 -25.59
C LEU A 74 19.13 7.25 -26.92
N SER A 75 20.17 8.09 -26.90
CA SER A 75 20.69 8.77 -28.10
C SER A 75 21.27 7.84 -29.18
N SER A 76 21.53 6.58 -28.82
CA SER A 76 22.13 5.57 -29.70
C SER A 76 21.12 4.57 -30.28
N VAL A 77 19.82 4.74 -30.01
CA VAL A 77 18.76 3.85 -30.49
C VAL A 77 17.64 4.63 -31.17
N ASP A 78 17.04 4.04 -32.21
CA ASP A 78 15.90 4.62 -32.91
C ASP A 78 14.56 4.36 -32.19
N ALA A 79 14.52 3.35 -31.32
CA ALA A 79 13.35 2.96 -30.55
C ALA A 79 13.74 2.34 -29.21
N ALA A 80 12.89 2.52 -28.19
CA ALA A 80 13.03 1.92 -26.87
C ALA A 80 11.65 1.45 -26.36
N ALA A 81 11.66 0.42 -25.53
CA ALA A 81 10.47 -0.11 -24.86
C ALA A 81 10.72 -0.18 -23.36
N LEU A 82 9.70 0.16 -22.57
CA LEU A 82 9.70 -0.02 -21.12
C LEU A 82 8.73 -1.15 -20.77
N GLU A 83 9.28 -2.27 -20.30
CA GLU A 83 8.53 -3.39 -19.74
C GLU A 83 8.67 -3.37 -18.21
N TYR A 84 7.56 -3.63 -17.51
CA TYR A 84 7.53 -3.60 -16.05
C TYR A 84 6.45 -4.52 -15.50
N ASP A 85 6.73 -5.08 -14.33
CA ASP A 85 5.72 -5.72 -13.50
C ASP A 85 5.08 -4.69 -12.58
N LEU A 86 3.76 -4.75 -12.45
CA LEU A 86 2.99 -3.86 -11.59
C LEU A 86 1.99 -4.66 -10.77
N TRP A 87 1.99 -4.39 -9.46
CA TRP A 87 0.89 -4.72 -8.57
C TRP A 87 0.40 -3.43 -7.92
N PHE A 88 -0.90 -3.24 -7.88
CA PHE A 88 -1.52 -2.11 -7.19
C PHE A 88 -2.82 -2.55 -6.52
N HIS A 89 -3.14 -1.87 -5.43
CA HIS A 89 -4.42 -1.93 -4.75
C HIS A 89 -4.62 -0.57 -4.07
N ILE A 90 -5.25 0.35 -4.80
CA ILE A 90 -5.44 1.74 -4.41
C ILE A 90 -6.92 2.12 -4.57
N GLU A 91 -7.39 3.20 -3.94
CA GLU A 91 -8.81 3.51 -3.95
C GLU A 91 -9.30 3.80 -5.38
N ARG A 92 -10.25 2.97 -5.85
CA ARG A 92 -10.77 3.05 -7.21
C ARG A 92 -11.41 4.42 -7.47
N ASP A 93 -11.05 5.00 -8.61
CA ASP A 93 -11.52 6.30 -9.09
C ASP A 93 -11.09 7.50 -8.23
N TRP A 94 -10.32 7.29 -7.16
CA TRP A 94 -9.83 8.34 -6.25
C TRP A 94 -8.31 8.48 -6.29
N ASP A 95 -7.61 7.35 -6.10
CA ASP A 95 -6.16 7.25 -6.16
C ASP A 95 -5.71 6.80 -7.56
N TYR A 96 -4.59 7.36 -8.02
CA TYR A 96 -4.04 7.07 -9.34
C TYR A 96 -2.53 6.88 -9.32
N GLY A 97 -2.06 5.84 -10.01
CA GLY A 97 -0.66 5.65 -10.37
C GLY A 97 -0.42 5.99 -11.85
N TYR A 98 0.70 6.64 -12.16
CA TYR A 98 1.04 7.05 -13.53
C TYR A 98 2.42 6.56 -13.95
N VAL A 99 2.51 6.09 -15.20
CA VAL A 99 3.78 6.01 -15.92
C VAL A 99 3.88 7.27 -16.77
N MET A 100 4.99 7.99 -16.62
CA MET A 100 5.21 9.24 -17.32
C MET A 100 6.61 9.29 -17.92
N ILE A 101 6.73 9.95 -19.08
CA ILE A 101 8.00 10.19 -19.76
C ILE A 101 8.28 11.68 -19.76
N SER A 102 9.53 12.05 -19.54
CA SER A 102 10.02 13.40 -19.75
C SER A 102 11.18 13.36 -20.75
N ALA A 103 11.15 14.28 -21.72
CA ALA A 103 12.20 14.46 -22.72
C ALA A 103 13.00 15.76 -22.51
N ASP A 104 12.74 16.48 -21.42
CA ASP A 104 13.25 17.82 -21.12
C ASP A 104 13.80 17.90 -19.68
N ASP A 105 14.53 16.87 -19.26
CA ASP A 105 15.18 16.78 -17.94
C ASP A 105 14.20 16.94 -16.76
N GLY A 106 12.96 16.49 -16.93
CA GLY A 106 11.94 16.46 -15.89
C GLY A 106 11.12 17.73 -15.75
N VAL A 107 11.22 18.68 -16.69
CA VAL A 107 10.45 19.92 -16.68
C VAL A 107 8.98 19.67 -17.02
N THR A 108 8.72 18.84 -18.04
CA THR A 108 7.38 18.37 -18.41
C THR A 108 7.32 16.85 -18.42
N TRP A 109 6.11 16.33 -18.17
CA TRP A 109 5.85 14.91 -18.07
C TRP A 109 4.61 14.55 -18.89
N GLU A 110 4.77 13.59 -19.79
CA GLU A 110 3.70 13.04 -20.61
C GLU A 110 3.23 11.70 -20.03
N ILE A 111 1.94 11.60 -19.72
CA ILE A 111 1.33 10.38 -19.20
C ILE A 111 1.20 9.34 -20.31
N GLN A 112 1.71 8.14 -20.03
CA GLN A 112 1.62 7.00 -20.93
C GLN A 112 0.43 6.11 -20.50
N SER A 113 -0.49 5.87 -21.43
CA SER A 113 -1.64 5.00 -21.19
C SER A 113 -1.33 3.54 -21.55
N THR A 114 -1.96 2.61 -20.85
CA THR A 114 -1.95 1.17 -21.19
C THR A 114 -3.37 0.61 -21.16
N GLU A 115 -3.57 -0.62 -21.63
CA GLU A 115 -4.86 -1.32 -21.56
C GLU A 115 -5.39 -1.48 -20.12
N ARG A 116 -4.53 -1.30 -19.11
CA ARG A 116 -4.87 -1.41 -17.68
C ARG A 116 -5.13 -0.06 -17.01
N THR A 117 -4.91 1.06 -17.71
CA THR A 117 -5.22 2.41 -17.21
C THR A 117 -6.66 2.81 -17.52
N THR A 118 -7.21 3.75 -16.75
CA THR A 118 -8.55 4.32 -16.94
C THR A 118 -8.49 5.84 -17.01
N THR A 119 -9.38 6.45 -17.80
CA THR A 119 -9.62 7.90 -17.85
C THR A 119 -10.85 8.32 -17.06
N ARG A 120 -11.51 7.37 -16.37
CA ARG A 120 -12.63 7.65 -15.48
C ARG A 120 -12.14 8.46 -14.31
N ASP A 121 -12.68 9.67 -14.15
CA ASP A 121 -12.31 10.60 -13.09
C ASP A 121 -13.56 11.33 -12.56
N PRO A 122 -14.39 10.64 -11.75
CA PRO A 122 -15.62 11.21 -11.22
C PRO A 122 -15.36 12.30 -10.17
N HIS A 123 -14.14 12.32 -9.60
CA HIS A 123 -13.75 13.23 -8.52
C HIS A 123 -12.88 14.39 -9.00
N ARG A 124 -12.49 14.40 -10.27
CA ARG A 124 -11.62 15.43 -10.88
C ARG A 124 -10.26 15.53 -10.19
N THR A 125 -9.73 14.37 -9.78
CA THR A 125 -8.44 14.25 -9.09
C THR A 125 -7.37 13.63 -9.99
N ALA A 126 -7.74 13.07 -11.14
CA ALA A 126 -6.80 12.46 -12.06
C ALA A 126 -6.09 13.51 -12.93
N TYR A 127 -4.82 13.27 -13.24
CA TYR A 127 -4.04 14.08 -14.19
C TYR A 127 -4.15 13.56 -15.63
N GLY A 128 -4.70 12.36 -15.83
CA GLY A 128 -4.84 11.69 -17.11
C GLY A 128 -5.17 10.22 -16.93
N ALA A 129 -4.86 9.40 -17.94
CA ALA A 129 -5.05 7.95 -17.85
C ALA A 129 -4.13 7.36 -16.77
N GLY A 130 -4.71 6.74 -15.74
CA GLY A 130 -3.95 6.20 -14.61
C GLY A 130 -4.39 4.80 -14.20
N TYR A 131 -3.53 4.10 -13.48
CA TYR A 131 -3.89 2.88 -12.75
C TYR A 131 -4.75 3.26 -11.56
N SER A 132 -5.89 2.61 -11.39
CA SER A 132 -6.76 2.82 -10.23
C SER A 132 -7.56 1.56 -9.91
N GLY A 133 -7.70 1.26 -8.62
CA GLY A 133 -8.57 0.20 -8.09
C GLY A 133 -7.91 -1.09 -7.64
#